data_AF-A0A963LWX1-F1
#
_entry.id   AF-A0A963LWX1-F1
#
_cell.length_a   1.000
_cell.length_b   1.000
_cell.length_c   1.000
_cell.angle_alpha   90.00
_cell.angle_beta   90.00
_cell.angle_gamma   90.00
#
_symmetry.space_group_name_H-M   'P 1'
#
loop_
_entity.id
_entity.type
_entity.pdbx_description
1 polymer ?
#
loop_
_entity_poly.entity_id
_entity_poly.type
_entity_poly.pdbx_seq_one_letter_code
_entity_poly.pdbx_strand_id
1 'polypeptide(L)'
;MAVLVAAWVLALLSAPALAQQPSTDAPKPAPIVYVAPIEGTIDLGLAPFVQRVIDEATAAGAAAVVLDINTFGGRVDAAVQIRDSLLRSKVRTIAFINKRAISAGALISLAAHDII
;
A
#
# COMPACT_ATOMS: atom_id res chain seq x y z
N MET A 1 55.09 -4.54 44.99
CA MET A 1 54.39 -4.79 43.71
C MET A 1 53.54 -6.05 43.83
N ALA A 2 52.39 -6.01 44.54
CA ALA A 2 51.51 -7.19 44.68
C ALA A 2 50.10 -6.96 45.25
N VAL A 3 49.60 -5.72 45.44
CA VAL A 3 48.33 -5.51 46.20
C VAL A 3 47.24 -4.73 45.45
N LEU A 4 47.51 -4.20 44.25
CA LEU A 4 46.55 -3.32 43.56
C LEU A 4 45.68 -3.99 42.48
N VAL A 5 45.79 -5.30 42.23
CA VAL A 5 45.06 -5.97 41.13
C VAL A 5 43.73 -6.60 41.60
N ALA A 6 43.52 -6.79 42.91
CA ALA A 6 42.38 -7.56 43.42
C ALA A 6 41.04 -6.81 43.44
N ALA A 7 41.01 -5.48 43.31
CA ALA A 7 39.78 -4.69 43.47
C ALA A 7 38.94 -4.56 42.18
N TRP A 8 39.53 -4.80 41.00
CA TRP A 8 38.83 -4.62 39.72
C TRP A 8 38.19 -5.91 39.16
N VAL A 9 38.45 -7.06 39.77
CA VAL A 9 37.93 -8.36 39.30
C VAL A 9 36.54 -8.68 39.86
N LEU A 10 36.11 -8.03 40.96
CA LEU A 10 34.81 -8.31 41.57
C LEU A 10 33.64 -7.45 41.06
N ALA A 11 33.87 -6.44 40.22
CA ALA A 11 32.80 -5.56 39.71
C ALA A 11 32.18 -6.04 38.37
N LEU A 12 32.52 -7.24 37.90
CA LEU A 12 32.11 -7.76 36.58
C LEU A 12 30.93 -8.76 36.60
N LEU A 13 30.32 -9.01 37.76
CA LEU A 13 29.27 -10.04 37.90
C LEU A 13 27.83 -9.50 38.00
N SER A 14 27.63 -8.19 37.94
CA SER A 14 26.30 -7.58 37.87
C SER A 14 26.10 -6.87 36.53
N ALA A 15 26.24 -7.63 35.45
CA ALA A 15 25.53 -7.26 34.23
C ALA A 15 24.03 -7.33 34.56
N PRO A 16 23.26 -6.23 34.48
CA PRO A 16 21.82 -6.39 34.52
C PRO A 16 21.48 -7.29 33.34
N ALA A 17 20.90 -8.45 33.62
CA ALA A 17 20.24 -9.23 32.60
C ALA A 17 19.31 -8.23 31.89
N LEU A 18 19.61 -7.94 30.63
CA LEU A 18 18.78 -7.09 29.80
C LEU A 18 17.48 -7.87 29.68
N ALA A 19 16.57 -7.64 30.62
CA ALA A 19 15.25 -8.20 30.60
C ALA A 19 14.67 -7.73 29.28
N GLN A 20 14.60 -8.64 28.31
CA GLN A 20 13.81 -8.43 27.11
C GLN A 20 12.39 -8.23 27.62
N GLN A 21 12.01 -6.97 27.80
CA GLN A 21 10.65 -6.63 28.17
C GLN A 21 9.79 -7.25 27.08
N PRO A 22 8.87 -8.17 27.42
CA PRO A 22 7.99 -8.75 26.44
C PRO A 22 7.29 -7.60 25.73
N SER A 23 7.49 -7.50 24.42
CA SER A 23 6.86 -6.49 23.59
C SER A 23 5.35 -6.68 23.73
N THR A 24 4.69 -5.78 24.45
CA THR A 24 3.24 -5.78 24.70
C THR A 24 2.44 -5.25 23.50
N ASP A 25 3.03 -5.17 22.32
CA ASP A 25 2.29 -4.87 21.11
C ASP A 25 1.50 -6.10 20.70
N ALA A 26 0.21 -6.11 21.07
CA ALA A 26 -0.76 -7.01 20.46
C ALA A 26 -0.67 -6.84 18.92
N PRO A 27 -0.71 -7.92 18.14
CA PRO A 27 -0.64 -7.82 16.68
C PRO A 27 -1.76 -6.91 16.17
N LYS A 28 -1.41 -5.70 15.70
CA LYS A 28 -2.36 -4.83 15.03
C LYS A 28 -2.85 -5.56 13.78
N PRO A 29 -4.17 -5.61 13.51
CA PRO A 29 -4.68 -6.23 12.29
C PRO A 29 -3.96 -5.64 11.08
N ALA A 30 -3.49 -6.52 10.19
CA ALA A 30 -2.82 -6.08 8.96
C ALA A 30 -3.77 -5.20 8.15
N PRO A 31 -3.28 -4.09 7.56
CA PRO A 31 -4.12 -3.23 6.74
C PRO A 31 -4.65 -4.00 5.52
N ILE A 32 -5.95 -3.85 5.25
CA ILE A 32 -6.58 -4.46 4.07
C ILE A 32 -6.23 -3.61 2.85
N VAL A 33 -5.79 -4.26 1.77
CA VAL A 33 -5.50 -3.61 0.48
C VAL A 33 -6.24 -4.36 -0.61
N TYR A 34 -6.99 -3.64 -1.43
CA TYR A 34 -7.66 -4.19 -2.60
C TYR A 34 -6.76 -4.05 -3.82
N VAL A 35 -6.81 -5.03 -4.72
CA VAL A 35 -6.08 -4.99 -5.99
C VAL A 35 -7.08 -5.12 -7.13
N ALA A 36 -7.10 -4.14 -8.03
CA ALA A 36 -7.96 -4.10 -9.20
C ALA A 36 -7.09 -4.18 -10.47
N PRO A 37 -7.14 -5.28 -11.24
CA PRO A 37 -6.44 -5.36 -12.51
C PRO A 37 -7.07 -4.44 -13.57
N ILE A 38 -6.22 -3.68 -14.25
CA ILE A 38 -6.53 -2.90 -15.46
C ILE A 38 -5.62 -3.42 -16.57
N GLU A 39 -6.02 -4.53 -17.17
CA GLU A 39 -5.25 -5.24 -18.19
C GLU A 39 -5.91 -5.14 -19.57
N GLY A 40 -5.08 -5.03 -20.62
CA GLY A 40 -5.56 -5.07 -21.99
C GLY A 40 -6.27 -3.77 -22.40
N THR A 41 -7.40 -3.87 -23.11
CA THR A 41 -8.13 -2.70 -23.63
C THR A 41 -9.08 -2.15 -22.58
N ILE A 42 -9.09 -0.82 -22.39
CA ILE A 42 -10.09 -0.15 -21.56
C ILE A 42 -11.43 -0.11 -22.31
N ASP A 43 -12.46 -0.74 -21.73
CA ASP A 43 -13.82 -0.77 -22.25
C ASP A 43 -14.84 -0.23 -21.23
N LEU A 44 -16.12 -0.20 -21.62
CA LEU A 44 -17.20 0.32 -20.78
C LEU A 44 -17.51 -0.55 -19.56
N GLY A 45 -17.09 -1.82 -19.53
CA GLY A 45 -17.26 -2.71 -18.39
C GLY A 45 -16.26 -2.43 -17.27
N LEU A 46 -15.09 -1.88 -17.62
CA LEU A 46 -14.04 -1.57 -16.64
C LEU A 46 -14.44 -0.42 -15.69
N ALA A 47 -15.19 0.57 -16.17
CA ALA A 47 -15.63 1.69 -15.34
C ALA A 47 -16.51 1.27 -14.14
N PRO A 48 -17.63 0.53 -14.31
CA PRO A 48 -18.42 0.06 -13.18
C PRO A 48 -17.66 -0.97 -12.32
N PHE A 49 -16.72 -1.73 -12.90
CA PHE A 49 -15.83 -2.59 -12.13
C PHE A 49 -14.97 -1.80 -11.15
N VAL A 50 -14.24 -0.78 -11.62
CA VAL A 50 -13.37 0.03 -10.76
C VAL A 50 -14.17 0.77 -9.69
N GLN A 51 -15.32 1.35 -10.06
CA GLN A 51 -16.22 1.99 -9.09
C GLN A 51 -16.62 1.03 -7.97
N ARG A 52 -17.04 -0.19 -8.32
CA ARG A 52 -17.41 -1.20 -7.34
C ARG A 52 -16.25 -1.60 -6.43
N VAL A 53 -15.03 -1.74 -6.94
CA VAL A 53 -13.86 -2.02 -6.10
C VAL A 53 -13.60 -0.90 -5.10
N ILE A 54 -13.71 0.37 -5.54
CA ILE A 54 -13.54 1.52 -4.65
C ILE A 54 -14.61 1.53 -3.55
N ASP A 55 -15.86 1.21 -3.90
CA ASP A 55 -16.97 1.18 -2.95
C ASP A 55 -16.81 0.04 -1.93
N GLU A 56 -16.44 -1.16 -2.39
CA GLU A 56 -16.14 -2.32 -1.54
C GLU A 56 -14.96 -2.03 -0.59
N ALA A 57 -13.87 -1.46 -1.11
CA ALA A 57 -12.70 -1.09 -0.32
C ALA A 57 -13.02 -0.01 0.72
N THR A 58 -13.85 0.97 0.34
CA THR A 58 -14.33 2.01 1.27
C THR A 58 -15.18 1.40 2.39
N ALA A 59 -16.10 0.50 2.05
CA ALA A 59 -16.96 -0.18 3.02
C ALA A 59 -16.17 -1.08 3.98
N ALA A 60 -15.10 -1.71 3.50
CA ALA A 60 -14.21 -2.55 4.30
C ALA A 60 -13.22 -1.75 5.17
N GLY A 61 -13.17 -0.42 5.05
CA GLY A 61 -12.16 0.40 5.73
C GLY A 61 -10.74 0.08 5.28
N ALA A 62 -10.56 -0.27 4.00
CA ALA A 62 -9.27 -0.62 3.43
C ALA A 62 -8.29 0.57 3.51
N ALA A 63 -7.01 0.25 3.65
CA ALA A 63 -5.94 1.24 3.67
C ALA A 63 -5.68 1.81 2.28
N ALA A 64 -5.84 0.99 1.23
CA ALA A 64 -5.65 1.42 -0.16
C ALA A 64 -6.36 0.50 -1.17
N VAL A 65 -6.54 1.03 -2.38
CA VAL A 65 -6.84 0.30 -3.61
C VAL A 65 -5.65 0.45 -4.56
N VAL A 66 -5.05 -0.65 -4.96
CA VAL A 66 -4.02 -0.68 -6.00
C VAL A 66 -4.68 -1.03 -7.33
N LEU A 67 -4.56 -0.13 -8.30
CA LEU A 67 -4.86 -0.40 -9.70
C LEU A 67 -3.59 -1.02 -10.31
N ASP A 68 -3.63 -2.30 -10.69
CA ASP A 68 -2.53 -2.97 -11.38
C ASP A 68 -2.70 -2.75 -12.89
N ILE A 69 -1.95 -1.79 -13.45
CA ILE A 69 -2.19 -1.25 -14.79
C ILE A 69 -1.18 -1.79 -15.81
N ASN A 70 -1.71 -2.50 -16.81
CA ASN A 70 -1.00 -2.93 -18.00
C ASN A 70 -1.89 -2.79 -19.23
N THR A 71 -1.94 -1.58 -19.80
CA THR A 71 -2.89 -1.26 -20.87
C THR A 71 -2.28 -0.41 -22.00
N PHE A 72 -2.72 -0.69 -23.23
CA PHE A 72 -2.47 0.18 -24.39
C PHE A 72 -3.45 1.35 -24.49
N GLY A 73 -4.39 1.45 -23.55
CA GLY A 73 -5.49 2.40 -23.57
C GLY A 73 -6.78 1.76 -24.08
N GLY A 74 -7.67 2.58 -24.62
CA GLY A 74 -8.97 2.13 -25.11
C GLY A 74 -9.95 3.29 -25.13
N ARG A 75 -11.17 3.01 -24.70
CA ARG A 75 -12.25 3.99 -24.72
C ARG A 75 -12.01 5.14 -23.74
N VAL A 76 -12.09 6.37 -24.25
CA VAL A 76 -11.88 7.58 -23.45
C VAL A 76 -13.05 7.85 -22.50
N ASP A 77 -14.29 7.54 -22.90
CA ASP A 77 -15.47 7.72 -22.04
C ASP A 77 -15.40 6.85 -20.77
N ALA A 78 -15.01 5.58 -20.91
CA ALA A 78 -14.72 4.70 -19.78
C ALA A 78 -13.59 5.26 -18.90
N ALA A 79 -12.51 5.75 -19.50
CA ALA A 79 -11.38 6.33 -18.76
C ALA A 79 -11.76 7.59 -17.97
N VAL A 80 -12.63 8.44 -18.53
CA VAL A 80 -13.16 9.62 -17.84
C VAL A 80 -14.01 9.20 -16.63
N GLN A 81 -14.89 8.20 -16.79
CA GLN A 81 -15.68 7.67 -15.67
C GLN A 81 -14.79 7.11 -14.56
N ILE A 82 -13.77 6.32 -14.92
CA ILE A 82 -12.79 5.79 -13.96
C ILE A 82 -12.07 6.94 -13.24
N ARG A 83 -11.59 7.93 -13.98
CA ARG A 83 -10.94 9.13 -13.41
C ARG A 83 -11.86 9.85 -12.41
N ASP A 84 -13.13 10.03 -12.73
CA ASP A 84 -14.09 10.67 -11.84
C ASP A 84 -14.39 9.83 -10.58
N SER A 85 -14.37 8.50 -10.69
CA SER A 85 -14.42 7.59 -9.54
C SER A 85 -13.18 7.74 -8.65
N LEU A 86 -11.98 7.78 -9.23
CA LEU A 86 -10.72 7.89 -8.48
C LEU A 86 -10.61 9.21 -7.74
N LEU A 87 -10.97 10.33 -8.37
CA LEU A 87 -10.92 11.66 -7.75
C LEU A 87 -11.94 11.86 -6.63
N ARG A 88 -13.03 11.08 -6.62
CA ARG A 88 -14.03 11.09 -5.54
C ARG A 88 -13.76 10.02 -4.47
N SER A 89 -12.76 9.18 -4.68
CA SER A 89 -12.45 8.08 -3.77
C SER A 89 -12.05 8.62 -2.39
N LYS A 90 -12.64 8.03 -1.34
CA LYS A 90 -12.25 8.30 0.05
C LYS A 90 -11.12 7.39 0.53
N VAL A 91 -10.93 6.26 -0.15
CA VAL A 91 -9.80 5.35 0.07
C VAL A 91 -8.63 5.79 -0.81
N ARG A 92 -7.40 5.65 -0.29
CA ARG A 92 -6.18 5.95 -1.05
C ARG A 92 -6.10 5.05 -2.29
N THR A 93 -5.95 5.64 -3.47
CA THR A 93 -5.83 4.90 -4.73
C THR A 93 -4.41 5.01 -5.28
N ILE A 94 -3.83 3.88 -5.68
CA ILE A 94 -2.45 3.78 -6.17
C ILE A 94 -2.50 3.18 -7.57
N ALA A 95 -1.97 3.90 -8.56
CA ALA A 95 -1.76 3.36 -9.89
C ALA A 95 -0.39 2.69 -9.96
N PHE A 96 -0.36 1.36 -9.92
CA PHE A 96 0.85 0.58 -10.10
C PHE A 96 1.02 0.23 -11.59
N ILE A 97 2.08 0.73 -12.23
CA ILE A 97 2.30 0.57 -13.66
C ILE A 97 3.07 -0.71 -13.93
N ASN A 98 2.35 -1.82 -14.07
CA ASN A 98 2.90 -3.10 -14.45
C ASN A 98 3.12 -3.15 -15.97
N LYS A 99 4.32 -2.72 -16.40
CA LYS A 99 4.81 -2.60 -17.79
C LYS A 99 4.36 -1.34 -18.54
N ARG A 100 3.07 -0.98 -18.56
CA ARG A 100 2.61 0.18 -19.37
C ARG A 100 1.23 0.72 -18.99
N ALA A 101 1.06 2.03 -19.16
CA ALA A 101 -0.22 2.72 -19.10
C ALA A 101 -0.31 3.79 -20.20
N ILE A 102 -0.69 3.37 -21.41
CA ILE A 102 -0.69 4.25 -22.60
C ILE A 102 -2.09 4.87 -22.79
N SER A 103 -2.12 6.10 -23.30
CA SER A 103 -3.35 6.82 -23.69
C SER A 103 -4.33 6.93 -22.51
N ALA A 104 -5.53 6.35 -22.61
CA ALA A 104 -6.51 6.26 -21.53
C ALA A 104 -5.92 5.71 -20.21
N GLY A 105 -4.95 4.81 -20.26
CA GLY A 105 -4.25 4.32 -19.07
C GLY A 105 -3.49 5.42 -18.32
N ALA A 106 -2.89 6.37 -19.04
CA ALA A 106 -2.19 7.50 -18.43
C ALA A 106 -3.16 8.47 -17.74
N LEU A 107 -4.35 8.70 -18.33
CA LEU A 107 -5.40 9.51 -17.70
C LEU A 107 -5.88 8.89 -16.39
N ILE A 108 -6.13 7.58 -16.39
CA ILE A 108 -6.52 6.84 -15.18
C ILE A 108 -5.41 6.93 -14.12
N SER A 109 -4.16 6.71 -14.53
CA SER A 109 -3.01 6.75 -13.62
C SER A 109 -2.85 8.12 -12.97
N LEU A 110 -2.99 9.20 -13.75
CA LEU A 110 -2.89 10.59 -13.27
C LEU A 110 -3.99 10.97 -12.27
N ALA A 111 -5.13 10.27 -12.30
CA ALA A 111 -6.24 10.51 -11.39
C ALA A 111 -6.10 9.77 -10.04
N ALA A 112 -5.16 8.82 -9.94
CA ALA A 112 -4.85 8.16 -8.68
C ALA A 112 -4.09 9.10 -7.72
N HIS A 113 -4.08 8.78 -6.42
CA HIS A 113 -3.34 9.57 -5.43
C HIS A 113 -1.82 9.40 -5.61
N ASP A 114 -1.38 8.19 -5.94
CA ASP A 114 0.02 7.86 -6.19
C ASP A 114 0.16 7.09 -7.50
N ILE A 115 1.30 7.26 -8.16
CA ILE A 115 1.71 6.47 -9.34
C ILE A 115 3.05 5.82 -8.99
N ILE A 116 3.13 4.49 -9.15
CA ILE A 116 4.30 3.67 -8.82
C ILE A 116 4.71 2.85 -10.04
#